data_AF-A0A352D6Z4-F1
#
_entry.id   AF-A0A352D6Z4-F1
#
_cell.length_a   1.000
_cell.length_b   1.000
_cell.length_c   1.000
_cell.angle_alpha   90.00
_cell.angle_beta   90.00
_cell.angle_gamma   90.00
#
_symmetry.space_group_name_H-M   'P 1'
#
loop_
_entity.id
_entity.type
_entity.pdbx_description
1 polymer ?
#
loop_
_entity_poly.entity_id
_entity_poly.type
_entity_poly.pdbx_seq_one_letter_code
_entity_poly.pdbx_strand_id
1 'polypeptide(L)'
;MNAKNTAARAKKIKILLMDVDGVLTDGKMYYLPGHTGKMVEFKAFHALDGIGLRLLNQFGLPTGVITGRESPGTEERARNLGMSYAYQGFLSKLAPLLEILKLTGLKEENVGYIGDDWTDIPVLRRAGLACAPSNAMPEVKRVSHIVTKKAGGEGAVREVCDLILKSQGHWKKMMQYVETSSWPSPAKPPMKVVLKSKIKYALMICVLAAVAVPQARAVQDDDLNEPALSTDAARADYASEEDEALGYIQESDEDLAGFVQDYVQKDTALKGAFFLEDPASGRILKLTLDAAPKRSPGGSDNSKVLEAAFNGPGGQKYQVLFHIRSAGFGGIDIFKIELRKPVKIKSPAQTKSKKKT
;
A
#
# COMPACT_ATOMS: atom_id res chain seq x y z
N MET A 1 3.32 -1.12 -39.77
CA MET A 1 4.19 -2.01 -38.95
C MET A 1 4.28 -3.37 -39.64
N ASN A 2 5.47 -3.99 -39.70
CA ASN A 2 5.64 -5.30 -40.34
C ASN A 2 5.49 -6.42 -39.29
N ALA A 3 4.35 -7.12 -39.29
CA ALA A 3 4.02 -8.18 -38.32
C ALA A 3 5.09 -9.29 -38.25
N LYS A 4 5.81 -9.56 -39.34
CA LYS A 4 6.92 -10.53 -39.36
C LYS A 4 8.10 -10.11 -38.49
N ASN A 5 8.37 -8.81 -38.36
CA ASN A 5 9.46 -8.28 -37.52
C ASN A 5 9.12 -8.41 -36.03
N THR A 6 7.86 -8.16 -35.65
CA THR A 6 7.43 -8.22 -34.25
C THR A 6 7.47 -9.63 -33.68
N ALA A 7 6.99 -10.64 -34.43
CA ALA A 7 7.05 -12.04 -33.98
C ALA A 7 8.50 -12.54 -33.81
N ALA A 8 9.40 -12.14 -34.71
CA ALA A 8 10.82 -12.49 -34.62
C ALA A 8 11.49 -11.89 -33.37
N ARG A 9 11.13 -10.66 -32.99
CA ARG A 9 11.57 -10.02 -31.74
C ARG A 9 11.00 -10.74 -30.52
N ALA A 10 9.69 -11.01 -30.51
CA ALA A 10 8.99 -11.69 -29.42
C ALA A 10 9.57 -13.09 -29.12
N LYS A 11 10.03 -13.80 -30.15
CA LYS A 11 10.69 -15.11 -30.00
C LYS A 11 12.00 -15.05 -29.19
N LYS A 12 12.69 -13.91 -29.15
CA LYS A 12 13.97 -13.73 -28.43
C LYS A 12 13.81 -13.34 -26.95
N ILE A 13 12.58 -13.04 -26.52
CA ILE A 13 12.31 -12.46 -25.20
C ILE A 13 12.47 -13.51 -24.11
N LYS A 14 13.24 -13.15 -23.08
CA LYS A 14 13.50 -13.99 -21.90
C LYS A 14 12.99 -13.34 -20.62
N ILE A 15 12.69 -12.04 -20.64
CA ILE A 15 12.10 -11.30 -19.52
C ILE A 15 11.13 -10.26 -20.06
N LEU A 16 9.97 -10.10 -19.42
CA LEU A 16 9.03 -9.02 -19.72
C LEU A 16 8.97 -8.04 -18.54
N LEU A 17 9.38 -6.81 -18.80
CA LEU A 17 9.33 -5.69 -17.86
C LEU A 17 8.24 -4.70 -18.31
N MET A 18 7.70 -3.93 -17.38
CA MET A 18 6.66 -2.95 -17.69
C MET A 18 6.62 -1.80 -16.70
N ASP A 19 6.03 -0.67 -17.11
CA ASP A 19 5.49 0.30 -16.15
C ASP A 19 4.19 -0.22 -15.51
N VAL A 20 3.69 0.53 -14.54
CA VAL A 20 2.47 0.25 -13.79
C VAL A 20 1.34 1.15 -14.25
N ASP A 21 1.45 2.46 -14.01
CA ASP A 21 0.36 3.38 -14.26
C ASP A 21 0.26 3.69 -15.75
N GLY A 22 -0.92 3.52 -16.36
CA GLY A 22 -1.10 3.66 -17.80
C GLY A 22 -0.72 2.42 -18.62
N VAL A 23 -0.17 1.38 -17.98
CA VAL A 23 0.14 0.07 -18.57
C VAL A 23 -0.64 -1.06 -17.90
N LEU A 24 -0.35 -1.36 -16.63
CA LEU A 24 -1.08 -2.33 -15.82
C LEU A 24 -2.40 -1.76 -15.25
N THR A 25 -2.49 -0.43 -15.17
CA THR A 25 -3.68 0.33 -14.80
C THR A 25 -4.11 1.22 -15.96
N ASP A 26 -5.29 1.83 -15.86
CA ASP A 26 -5.80 2.82 -16.81
C ASP A 26 -5.15 4.21 -16.65
N GLY A 27 -4.16 4.35 -15.77
CA GLY A 27 -3.43 5.59 -15.49
C GLY A 27 -4.14 6.51 -14.50
N LYS A 28 -5.34 6.15 -14.02
CA LYS A 28 -6.03 6.96 -13.00
C LYS A 28 -5.41 6.75 -11.62
N MET A 29 -5.42 7.82 -10.85
CA MET A 29 -4.94 7.84 -9.47
C MET A 29 -6.14 8.04 -8.53
N TYR A 30 -6.48 7.00 -7.78
CA TYR A 30 -7.57 7.05 -6.81
C TYR A 30 -7.00 7.31 -5.41
N TYR A 31 -7.52 8.34 -4.75
CA TYR A 31 -7.20 8.66 -3.36
C TYR A 31 -8.47 8.53 -2.53
N LEU A 32 -8.41 7.68 -1.51
CA LEU A 32 -9.51 7.43 -0.59
C LEU A 32 -9.10 7.86 0.82
N PRO A 33 -9.98 8.49 1.60
CA PRO A 33 -9.72 8.72 3.02
C PRO A 33 -9.54 7.38 3.74
N GLY A 34 -8.37 7.15 4.34
CA GLY A 34 -8.15 6.00 5.22
C GLY A 34 -8.79 6.21 6.59
N HIS A 35 -8.86 5.14 7.39
CA HIS A 35 -9.44 5.17 8.74
C HIS A 35 -8.73 6.15 9.73
N THR A 36 -7.55 6.67 9.37
CA THR A 36 -6.81 7.67 10.15
C THR A 36 -7.01 9.10 9.63
N GLY A 37 -7.84 9.29 8.60
CA GLY A 37 -7.96 10.54 7.84
C GLY A 37 -6.80 10.77 6.84
N LYS A 38 -5.75 9.95 6.83
CA LYS A 38 -4.71 9.99 5.80
C LYS A 38 -5.22 9.41 4.50
N MET A 39 -4.92 10.07 3.38
CA MET A 39 -5.25 9.55 2.05
C MET A 39 -4.50 8.25 1.76
N VAL A 40 -5.22 7.25 1.27
CA VAL A 40 -4.72 5.96 0.81
C VAL A 40 -4.87 5.90 -0.69
N GLU A 41 -3.78 5.53 -1.38
CA GLU A 41 -3.80 5.32 -2.82
C GLU A 41 -4.39 3.94 -3.14
N PHE A 42 -5.32 3.89 -4.09
CA PHE A 42 -5.87 2.67 -4.68
C PHE A 42 -5.51 2.57 -6.16
N LYS A 43 -5.20 1.35 -6.62
CA LYS A 43 -4.93 1.04 -8.03
C LYS A 43 -5.83 -0.11 -8.50
N ALA A 44 -6.50 0.09 -9.63
CA ALA A 44 -7.26 -0.95 -10.31
C ALA A 44 -6.38 -1.66 -11.34
N PHE A 45 -6.34 -2.99 -11.29
CA PHE A 45 -5.60 -3.83 -12.22
C PHE A 45 -6.56 -4.73 -13.02
N HIS A 46 -6.16 -5.10 -14.23
CA HIS A 46 -7.00 -5.94 -15.08
C HIS A 46 -6.81 -7.44 -14.83
N ALA A 47 -7.91 -8.20 -14.81
CA ALA A 47 -7.87 -9.65 -14.62
C ALA A 47 -7.18 -10.38 -15.78
N LEU A 48 -7.44 -9.97 -17.03
CA LEU A 48 -6.84 -10.63 -18.21
C LEU A 48 -5.32 -10.44 -18.26
N ASP A 49 -4.82 -9.28 -17.84
CA ASP A 49 -3.38 -9.03 -17.74
C ASP A 49 -2.75 -9.97 -16.70
N GLY A 50 -3.45 -10.17 -15.58
CA GLY A 50 -3.03 -11.11 -14.56
C GLY A 50 -2.88 -12.55 -15.08
N ILE A 51 -3.83 -13.01 -15.91
CA ILE A 51 -3.74 -14.33 -16.56
C ILE A 51 -2.51 -14.40 -17.47
N GLY A 52 -2.30 -13.40 -18.32
CA GLY A 52 -1.15 -13.37 -19.24
C GLY A 52 0.20 -13.45 -18.51
N LEU A 53 0.35 -12.69 -17.42
CA LEU A 53 1.57 -12.66 -16.62
C LEU A 53 1.80 -13.97 -15.87
N ARG A 54 0.74 -14.57 -15.30
CA ARG A 54 0.81 -15.90 -14.69
C ARG A 54 1.21 -16.97 -15.71
N LEU A 55 0.74 -16.87 -16.95
CA LEU A 55 1.12 -17.77 -18.03
C LEU A 55 2.59 -17.62 -18.42
N LEU A 56 3.12 -16.40 -18.59
CA LEU A 56 4.56 -16.20 -18.82
C LEU A 56 5.40 -16.88 -17.73
N ASN A 57 5.02 -16.67 -16.48
CA ASN A 57 5.66 -17.29 -15.34
C ASN A 57 5.57 -18.83 -15.37
N GLN A 58 4.46 -19.39 -15.85
CA GLN A 58 4.27 -20.84 -16.02
C GLN A 58 5.28 -21.46 -16.99
N PHE A 59 5.67 -20.70 -18.01
CA PHE A 59 6.66 -21.08 -19.02
C PHE A 59 8.08 -20.60 -18.66
N GLY A 60 8.32 -20.19 -17.41
CA GLY A 60 9.64 -19.83 -16.91
C GLY A 60 10.17 -18.48 -17.40
N LEU A 61 9.31 -17.62 -17.94
CA LEU A 61 9.68 -16.25 -18.32
C LEU A 61 9.49 -15.32 -17.11
N PRO A 62 10.57 -14.80 -16.50
CA PRO A 62 10.47 -13.79 -15.46
C PRO A 62 9.74 -12.54 -15.95
N THR A 63 9.00 -11.94 -15.03
CA THR A 63 8.26 -10.70 -15.25
C THR A 63 8.61 -9.67 -14.17
N GLY A 64 8.42 -8.39 -14.43
CA GLY A 64 8.62 -7.37 -13.40
C GLY A 64 8.15 -5.97 -13.77
N VAL A 65 8.13 -5.10 -12.77
CA VAL A 65 7.74 -3.69 -12.92
C VAL A 65 8.91 -2.75 -12.62
N ILE A 66 9.00 -1.66 -13.38
CA ILE A 66 9.86 -0.51 -13.09
C ILE A 66 8.97 0.72 -13.15
N THR A 67 8.67 1.32 -11.99
CA THR A 67 7.76 2.46 -11.89
C THR A 67 8.38 3.64 -11.15
N GLY A 68 7.95 4.84 -11.54
CA GLY A 68 8.33 6.09 -10.90
C GLY A 68 7.70 6.29 -9.51
N ARG A 69 6.64 5.54 -9.18
CA ARG A 69 5.91 5.66 -7.92
C ARG A 69 6.25 4.53 -6.96
N GLU A 70 6.11 4.77 -5.66
CA GLU A 70 6.14 3.72 -4.63
C GLU A 70 4.72 3.50 -4.13
N SER A 71 4.24 2.26 -4.19
CA SER A 71 2.87 1.91 -3.79
C SER A 71 2.83 0.49 -3.24
N PRO A 72 2.34 0.30 -1.98
CA PRO A 72 2.14 -1.04 -1.43
C PRO A 72 1.23 -1.92 -2.31
N GLY A 73 0.23 -1.32 -2.96
CA GLY A 73 -0.67 -2.05 -3.88
C GLY A 73 0.05 -2.61 -5.11
N THR A 74 1.07 -1.91 -5.60
CA THR A 74 1.91 -2.40 -6.70
C THR A 74 2.75 -3.59 -6.28
N GLU A 75 3.37 -3.52 -5.10
CA GLU A 75 4.15 -4.63 -4.56
C GLU A 75 3.30 -5.88 -4.34
N GLU A 76 2.13 -5.71 -3.71
CA GLU A 76 1.19 -6.80 -3.44
C GLU A 76 0.69 -7.43 -4.75
N ARG A 77 0.36 -6.61 -5.75
CA ARG A 77 -0.03 -7.13 -7.06
C ARG A 77 1.10 -7.91 -7.73
N ALA A 78 2.34 -7.41 -7.69
CA ALA A 78 3.50 -8.10 -8.24
C ALA A 78 3.73 -9.47 -7.58
N ARG A 79 3.58 -9.55 -6.24
CA ARG A 79 3.64 -10.83 -5.49
C ARG A 79 2.57 -11.80 -5.95
N ASN A 80 1.31 -11.35 -6.02
CA ASN A 80 0.17 -12.17 -6.44
C ASN A 80 0.31 -12.73 -7.86
N LEU A 81 0.92 -11.96 -8.76
CA LEU A 81 1.20 -12.38 -10.13
C LEU A 81 2.43 -13.28 -10.23
N GLY A 82 3.23 -13.36 -9.17
CA GLY A 82 4.46 -14.14 -9.11
C GLY A 82 5.58 -13.56 -9.96
N MET A 83 5.64 -12.24 -10.05
CA MET A 83 6.72 -11.49 -10.71
C MET A 83 8.06 -11.72 -10.00
N SER A 84 9.14 -11.52 -10.74
CA SER A 84 10.51 -11.64 -10.23
C SER A 84 11.09 -10.32 -9.74
N TYR A 85 10.64 -9.19 -10.28
CA TYR A 85 11.19 -7.86 -9.98
C TYR A 85 10.10 -6.80 -9.75
N ALA A 86 10.30 -5.97 -8.74
CA ALA A 86 9.51 -4.76 -8.51
C ALA A 86 10.44 -3.60 -8.10
N TYR A 87 10.79 -2.75 -9.05
CA TYR A 87 11.57 -1.53 -8.83
C TYR A 87 10.63 -0.34 -8.79
N GLN A 88 10.60 0.37 -7.66
CA GLN A 88 9.64 1.45 -7.40
C GLN A 88 10.34 2.75 -6.98
N GLY A 89 9.71 3.88 -7.30
CA GLY A 89 10.26 5.22 -7.04
C GLY A 89 11.26 5.72 -8.10
N PHE A 90 11.47 4.99 -9.20
CA PHE A 90 12.49 5.30 -10.20
C PHE A 90 11.92 6.06 -11.40
N LEU A 91 11.94 7.39 -11.35
CA LEU A 91 11.57 8.22 -12.50
C LEU A 91 12.47 7.99 -13.72
N SER A 92 13.78 7.86 -13.50
CA SER A 92 14.71 7.34 -14.52
C SER A 92 14.75 5.83 -14.43
N LYS A 93 14.14 5.17 -15.43
CA LYS A 93 13.97 3.71 -15.48
C LYS A 93 15.20 2.97 -16.03
N LEU A 94 16.20 3.69 -16.55
CA LEU A 94 17.41 3.11 -17.12
C LEU A 94 18.30 2.43 -16.06
N ALA A 95 18.46 3.04 -14.89
CA ALA A 95 19.29 2.44 -13.83
C ALA A 95 18.73 1.08 -13.34
N PRO A 96 17.43 0.95 -13.02
CA PRO A 96 16.81 -0.35 -12.74
C PRO A 96 16.99 -1.38 -13.88
N LEU A 97 16.80 -0.97 -15.13
CA LEU A 97 17.00 -1.87 -16.28
C LEU A 97 18.43 -2.44 -16.30
N LEU A 98 19.44 -1.58 -16.20
CA LEU A 98 20.85 -2.00 -16.23
C LEU A 98 21.19 -2.93 -15.06
N GLU A 99 20.63 -2.68 -13.88
CA GLU A 99 20.79 -3.57 -12.73
C GLU A 99 20.17 -4.95 -13.00
N ILE A 100 18.95 -5.01 -13.53
CA ILE A 100 18.28 -6.27 -13.89
C ILE A 100 19.09 -7.04 -14.95
N LEU A 101 19.60 -6.36 -15.97
CA LEU A 101 20.45 -6.98 -16.99
C LEU A 101 21.73 -7.56 -16.38
N LYS A 102 22.38 -6.82 -15.47
CA LYS A 102 23.56 -7.30 -14.74
C LYS A 102 23.25 -8.53 -13.89
N LEU A 103 22.13 -8.53 -13.16
CA LEU A 103 21.72 -9.65 -12.30
C LEU A 103 21.35 -10.91 -13.08
N THR A 104 20.74 -10.74 -14.25
CA THR A 104 20.24 -11.86 -15.06
C THR A 104 21.24 -12.35 -16.10
N GLY A 105 22.27 -11.55 -16.42
CA GLY A 105 23.18 -11.80 -17.53
C GLY A 105 22.50 -11.68 -18.91
N LEU A 106 21.27 -11.17 -18.97
CA LEU A 106 20.54 -10.98 -20.22
C LEU A 106 21.09 -9.77 -20.98
N LYS A 107 20.90 -9.80 -22.29
CA LYS A 107 21.16 -8.65 -23.18
C LYS A 107 19.86 -7.88 -23.41
N GLU A 108 19.99 -6.62 -23.83
CA GLU A 108 18.83 -5.76 -24.13
C GLU A 108 17.89 -6.39 -25.17
N GLU A 109 18.44 -7.14 -26.15
CA GLU A 109 17.65 -7.88 -27.15
C GLU A 109 16.76 -9.00 -26.59
N ASN A 110 16.98 -9.42 -25.34
CA ASN A 110 16.16 -10.41 -24.64
C ASN A 110 15.08 -9.77 -23.77
N VAL A 111 15.01 -8.44 -23.69
CA VAL A 111 14.04 -7.72 -22.86
C VAL A 111 12.83 -7.32 -23.69
N GLY A 112 11.65 -7.72 -23.21
CA GLY A 112 10.39 -7.08 -23.57
C GLY A 112 10.12 -5.93 -22.61
N TYR A 113 9.69 -4.77 -23.11
CA TYR A 113 9.28 -3.65 -22.27
C TYR A 113 7.95 -3.05 -22.74
N ILE A 114 7.04 -2.77 -21.79
CA ILE A 114 5.77 -2.08 -22.04
C ILE A 114 5.75 -0.77 -21.26
N GLY A 115 5.61 0.36 -21.96
CA GLY A 115 5.55 1.70 -21.36
C GLY A 115 4.58 2.61 -22.08
N ASP A 116 4.09 3.65 -21.41
CA ASP A 116 3.04 4.53 -21.90
C ASP A 116 3.43 6.02 -21.96
N ASP A 117 4.46 6.45 -21.22
CA ASP A 117 4.87 7.86 -21.13
C ASP A 117 6.38 8.09 -21.39
N TRP A 118 6.82 9.35 -21.42
CA TRP A 118 8.19 9.74 -21.79
C TRP A 118 9.26 9.11 -20.92
N THR A 119 8.95 8.82 -19.66
CA THR A 119 9.86 8.16 -18.71
C THR A 119 10.29 6.76 -19.18
N ASP A 120 9.51 6.13 -20.06
CA ASP A 120 9.76 4.80 -20.61
C ASP A 120 10.65 4.80 -21.86
N ILE A 121 10.70 5.92 -22.60
CA ILE A 121 11.40 6.03 -23.89
C ILE A 121 12.86 5.53 -23.80
N PRO A 122 13.66 5.87 -22.77
CA PRO A 122 15.02 5.37 -22.65
C PRO A 122 15.12 3.84 -22.58
N VAL A 123 14.13 3.18 -21.95
CA VAL A 123 14.09 1.71 -21.83
C VAL A 123 13.53 1.10 -23.12
N LEU A 124 12.46 1.66 -23.68
CA LEU A 124 11.85 1.20 -24.94
C LEU A 124 12.85 1.19 -26.10
N ARG A 125 13.71 2.20 -26.21
CA ARG A 125 14.75 2.27 -27.26
C ARG A 125 15.79 1.15 -27.19
N ARG A 126 15.97 0.54 -26.02
CA ARG A 126 16.95 -0.53 -25.77
C ARG A 126 16.33 -1.91 -25.87
N ALA A 127 15.08 -2.05 -25.43
CA ALA A 127 14.39 -3.34 -25.37
C ALA A 127 14.33 -4.03 -26.75
N GLY A 128 14.63 -5.33 -26.78
CA GLY A 128 14.51 -6.17 -27.96
C GLY A 128 13.09 -6.23 -28.53
N LEU A 129 12.09 -6.14 -27.65
CA LEU A 129 10.69 -5.91 -27.99
C LEU A 129 10.15 -4.73 -27.18
N ALA A 130 9.78 -3.66 -27.86
CA ALA A 130 9.29 -2.42 -27.25
C ALA A 130 7.81 -2.29 -27.59
N CYS A 131 6.98 -2.16 -26.56
CA CYS A 131 5.53 -2.18 -26.67
C CYS A 131 4.94 -0.93 -26.03
N ALA A 132 3.88 -0.40 -26.63
CA ALA A 132 3.10 0.69 -26.04
C ALA A 132 1.60 0.34 -26.00
N PRO A 133 0.89 0.63 -24.90
CA PRO A 133 -0.57 0.63 -24.87
C PRO A 133 -1.20 1.54 -25.94
N SER A 134 -2.45 1.29 -26.32
CA SER A 134 -3.14 2.12 -27.32
C SER A 134 -3.38 3.57 -26.86
N ASN A 135 -3.44 3.81 -25.55
CA ASN A 135 -3.56 5.12 -24.91
C ASN A 135 -2.22 5.80 -24.61
N ALA A 136 -1.08 5.17 -24.92
CA ALA A 136 0.25 5.75 -24.70
C ALA A 136 0.47 7.06 -25.47
N MET A 137 1.40 7.89 -24.98
CA MET A 137 1.79 9.13 -25.64
C MET A 137 2.31 8.89 -27.08
N PRO A 138 2.07 9.80 -28.03
CA PRO A 138 2.52 9.65 -29.41
C PRO A 138 4.03 9.40 -29.54
N GLU A 139 4.85 10.05 -28.73
CA GLU A 139 6.31 9.89 -28.67
C GLU A 139 6.71 8.44 -28.36
N VAL A 140 5.97 7.82 -27.44
CA VAL A 140 6.20 6.46 -26.96
C VAL A 140 5.81 5.46 -28.06
N LYS A 141 4.65 5.66 -28.68
CA LYS A 141 4.20 4.86 -29.83
C LYS A 141 5.21 4.90 -30.99
N ARG A 142 5.84 6.06 -31.25
CA ARG A 142 6.85 6.21 -32.31
C ARG A 142 8.12 5.39 -32.09
N VAL A 143 8.51 5.16 -30.83
CA VAL A 143 9.70 4.36 -30.49
C VAL A 143 9.38 2.88 -30.24
N SER A 144 8.09 2.51 -30.13
CA SER A 144 7.66 1.13 -29.91
C SER A 144 7.63 0.31 -31.20
N HIS A 145 8.03 -0.95 -31.08
CA HIS A 145 7.96 -1.94 -32.16
C HIS A 145 6.53 -2.43 -32.41
N ILE A 146 5.68 -2.36 -31.39
CA ILE A 146 4.24 -2.65 -31.47
C ILE A 146 3.45 -1.70 -30.57
N VAL A 147 2.30 -1.27 -31.06
CA VAL A 147 1.26 -0.63 -30.25
C VAL A 147 0.12 -1.62 -30.11
N THR A 148 -0.30 -1.90 -28.88
CA THR A 148 -1.42 -2.83 -28.62
C THR A 148 -2.74 -2.23 -29.11
N LYS A 149 -3.75 -3.07 -29.33
CA LYS A 149 -5.10 -2.57 -29.65
C LYS A 149 -5.79 -2.09 -28.37
N LYS A 150 -5.59 -2.81 -27.27
CA LYS A 150 -6.13 -2.46 -25.94
C LYS A 150 -5.32 -1.35 -25.27
N ALA A 151 -6.02 -0.59 -24.42
CA ALA A 151 -5.41 0.41 -23.56
C ALA A 151 -4.79 -0.23 -22.30
N GLY A 152 -3.96 0.53 -21.60
CA GLY A 152 -3.44 0.15 -20.30
C GLY A 152 -4.58 -0.12 -19.32
N GLY A 153 -4.42 -1.14 -18.48
CA GLY A 153 -5.48 -1.57 -17.55
C GLY A 153 -6.70 -2.22 -18.20
N GLU A 154 -6.68 -2.47 -19.52
CA GLU A 154 -7.80 -3.09 -20.26
C GLU A 154 -7.39 -4.36 -21.04
N GLY A 155 -6.23 -4.95 -20.73
CA GLY A 155 -5.72 -6.12 -21.47
C GLY A 155 -4.55 -5.84 -22.41
N ALA A 156 -3.95 -4.65 -22.41
CA ALA A 156 -2.77 -4.37 -23.23
C ALA A 156 -1.59 -5.31 -22.90
N VAL A 157 -1.35 -5.57 -21.61
CA VAL A 157 -0.28 -6.49 -21.19
C VAL A 157 -0.60 -7.91 -21.62
N ARG A 158 -1.86 -8.32 -21.56
CA ARG A 158 -2.33 -9.62 -22.05
C ARG A 158 -2.02 -9.82 -23.54
N GLU A 159 -2.22 -8.81 -24.38
CA GLU A 159 -1.88 -8.90 -25.80
C GLU A 159 -0.39 -9.17 -26.02
N VAL A 160 0.48 -8.50 -25.26
CA VAL A 160 1.93 -8.70 -25.34
C VAL A 160 2.34 -10.08 -24.81
N CYS A 161 1.76 -10.54 -23.71
CA CYS A 161 1.98 -11.89 -23.18
C CYS A 161 1.61 -12.96 -24.21
N ASP A 162 0.44 -12.84 -24.84
CA ASP A 162 -0.02 -13.76 -25.88
C ASP A 162 0.90 -13.75 -27.10
N LEU A 163 1.35 -12.57 -27.54
CA LEU A 163 2.31 -12.43 -28.64
C LEU A 163 3.61 -13.17 -28.34
N ILE A 164 4.18 -13.02 -27.14
CA ILE A 164 5.41 -13.69 -26.74
C ILE A 164 5.21 -15.21 -26.71
N LEU A 165 4.19 -15.68 -25.99
CA LEU A 165 3.93 -17.11 -25.83
C LEU A 165 3.65 -17.80 -27.16
N LYS A 166 2.84 -17.19 -28.03
CA LYS A 166 2.54 -17.72 -29.37
C LYS A 166 3.79 -17.72 -30.26
N SER A 167 4.58 -16.65 -30.24
CA SER A 167 5.82 -16.56 -31.04
C SER A 167 6.91 -17.55 -30.61
N GLN A 168 6.86 -17.98 -29.34
CA GLN A 168 7.75 -19.01 -28.80
C GLN A 168 7.20 -20.45 -28.93
N GLY A 169 6.00 -20.62 -29.51
CA GLY A 169 5.41 -21.94 -29.74
C GLY A 169 4.71 -22.56 -28.53
N HIS A 170 4.45 -21.80 -27.47
CA HIS A 170 3.83 -22.31 -26.24
C HIS A 170 2.32 -22.54 -26.34
N TRP A 171 1.67 -22.11 -27.43
CA TRP A 171 0.21 -22.15 -27.58
C TRP A 171 -0.40 -23.53 -27.35
N LYS A 172 0.10 -24.56 -28.05
CA LYS A 172 -0.44 -25.92 -27.96
C LYS A 172 -0.38 -26.46 -26.53
N LYS A 173 0.75 -26.23 -25.85
CA LYS A 173 0.98 -26.67 -24.46
C LYS A 173 0.10 -25.90 -23.47
N MET A 174 -0.10 -24.61 -23.70
CA MET A 174 -1.02 -23.80 -22.89
C MET A 174 -2.47 -24.28 -23.02
N MET A 175 -2.95 -24.58 -24.24
CA MET A 175 -4.30 -25.12 -24.42
C MET A 175 -4.47 -26.49 -23.76
N GLN A 176 -3.45 -27.34 -23.83
CA GLN A 176 -3.44 -28.60 -23.08
C GLN A 176 -3.61 -28.39 -21.56
N TYR A 177 -2.92 -27.41 -20.98
CA TYR A 177 -3.09 -27.07 -19.55
C TYR A 177 -4.50 -26.57 -19.23
N VAL A 178 -5.10 -25.78 -20.13
CA VAL A 178 -6.49 -25.30 -19.97
C VAL A 178 -7.46 -26.48 -20.04
N GLU A 179 -7.36 -27.33 -21.07
CA GLU A 179 -8.24 -28.48 -21.29
C GLU A 179 -8.19 -29.47 -20.13
N THR A 180 -6.99 -29.71 -19.59
CA THR A 180 -6.79 -30.70 -18.53
C THR A 180 -6.88 -30.11 -17.12
N SER A 181 -6.97 -28.78 -16.99
CA SER A 181 -6.80 -28.06 -15.71
C SER A 181 -5.52 -28.44 -14.95
N SER A 182 -4.51 -28.98 -15.65
CA SER A 182 -3.25 -29.43 -15.06
C SER A 182 -2.19 -28.35 -15.24
N TRP A 183 -2.00 -27.55 -14.19
CA TRP A 183 -1.06 -26.43 -14.18
C TRP A 183 0.19 -26.80 -13.37
N PRO A 184 1.39 -26.82 -13.98
CA PRO A 184 2.61 -27.03 -13.21
C PRO A 184 2.84 -25.90 -12.20
N SER A 185 3.53 -26.15 -11.09
CA SER A 185 3.91 -25.09 -10.16
C SER A 185 5.44 -24.98 -10.10
N PRO A 186 6.06 -24.21 -11.02
CA PRO A 186 7.51 -24.13 -11.06
C PRO A 186 8.04 -23.46 -9.78
N ALA A 187 9.12 -24.02 -9.22
CA ALA A 187 9.83 -23.40 -8.12
C ALA A 187 10.38 -22.03 -8.56
N LYS A 188 10.25 -21.03 -7.70
CA LYS A 188 10.65 -19.65 -8.02
C LYS A 188 11.61 -19.09 -6.97
N PRO A 189 12.62 -18.33 -7.41
CA PRO A 189 13.37 -17.50 -6.49
C PRO A 189 12.45 -16.42 -5.87
N PRO A 190 12.80 -15.89 -4.69
CA PRO A 190 12.04 -14.81 -4.07
C PRO A 190 12.03 -13.58 -4.97
N MET A 191 10.88 -12.89 -5.01
CA MET A 191 10.72 -11.64 -5.74
C MET A 191 11.66 -10.58 -5.19
N LYS A 192 12.42 -9.91 -6.06
CA LYS A 192 13.28 -8.78 -5.70
C LYS A 192 12.46 -7.49 -5.69
N VAL A 193 12.32 -6.88 -4.53
CA VAL A 193 11.69 -5.55 -4.34
C VAL A 193 12.77 -4.52 -4.06
N VAL A 194 12.77 -3.43 -4.83
CA VAL A 194 13.69 -2.31 -4.64
C VAL A 194 12.89 -1.01 -4.58
N LEU A 195 12.97 -0.32 -3.45
CA LEU A 195 12.34 1.00 -3.25
C LEU A 195 13.43 2.07 -3.25
N LYS A 196 13.32 3.08 -4.13
CA LYS A 196 14.31 4.16 -4.24
C LYS A 196 14.44 4.94 -2.92
N SER A 197 13.35 5.13 -2.20
CA SER A 197 13.34 5.74 -0.87
C SER A 197 14.32 5.03 0.07
N LYS A 198 14.28 3.70 0.10
CA LYS A 198 15.14 2.86 0.97
C LYS A 198 16.61 2.86 0.55
N ILE A 199 16.94 3.07 -0.73
CA ILE A 199 18.33 3.20 -1.18
C ILE A 199 18.98 4.48 -0.62
N LYS A 200 18.26 5.61 -0.65
CA LYS A 200 18.78 6.88 -0.11
C LYS A 200 19.05 6.79 1.39
N TYR A 201 18.17 6.15 2.15
CA TYR A 201 18.37 5.93 3.59
C TYR A 201 19.56 5.02 3.89
N ALA A 202 19.79 3.97 3.09
CA ALA A 202 20.96 3.11 3.27
C ALA A 202 22.28 3.89 3.06
N LEU A 203 22.35 4.74 2.04
CA LEU A 203 23.53 5.60 1.80
C LEU A 203 23.73 6.60 2.95
N MET A 204 22.65 7.21 3.45
CA MET A 204 22.70 8.15 4.57
C MET A 204 23.17 7.48 5.87
N ILE A 205 22.69 6.28 6.18
CA ILE A 205 23.14 5.50 7.35
C ILE A 205 24.61 5.11 7.20
N CYS A 206 25.06 4.70 6.01
CA CYS A 206 26.47 4.39 5.78
C CYS A 206 27.37 5.63 5.95
N VAL A 207 26.92 6.82 5.53
CA VAL A 207 27.65 8.08 5.76
C VAL A 207 27.68 8.43 7.25
N LEU A 208 26.55 8.30 7.96
CA LEU A 208 26.51 8.54 9.41
C LEU A 208 27.35 7.52 10.21
N ALA A 209 27.41 6.26 9.78
CA ALA A 209 28.25 5.22 10.38
C ALA A 209 29.74 5.41 10.05
N ALA A 210 30.07 6.01 8.91
CA ALA A 210 31.43 6.37 8.53
C ALA A 210 31.92 7.68 9.20
N VAL A 211 31.00 8.48 9.75
CA VAL A 211 31.29 9.70 10.52
C VAL A 211 31.05 9.41 12.01
N ALA A 212 31.66 8.34 12.53
CA ALA A 212 31.87 8.18 13.97
C ALA A 212 32.99 9.14 14.39
N VAL A 213 32.63 10.39 14.66
CA VAL A 213 33.55 11.40 15.21
C VAL A 213 33.84 11.06 16.68
N PRO A 214 35.10 11.10 17.14
CA PRO A 214 35.40 10.94 18.56
C PRO A 214 34.77 12.08 19.35
N GLN A 215 34.26 11.78 20.55
CA GLN A 215 33.79 12.79 21.49
C GLN A 215 34.83 13.91 21.65
N ALA A 216 34.48 15.12 21.23
CA ALA A 216 35.23 16.32 21.52
C ALA A 216 34.36 17.26 22.36
N ARG A 217 34.86 17.46 23.59
CA ARG A 217 34.58 18.46 24.62
C ARG A 217 33.56 19.56 24.32
N ALA A 218 32.69 19.75 25.33
CA ALA A 218 31.93 20.96 25.57
C ALA A 218 32.85 22.19 25.55
N VAL A 219 32.49 23.16 24.72
CA VAL A 219 32.89 24.55 24.82
C VAL A 219 31.60 25.32 24.99
N GLN A 220 31.43 25.91 26.18
CA GLN A 220 30.50 27.01 26.39
C GLN A 220 31.10 28.22 25.70
N ASP A 221 30.29 28.94 24.92
CA ASP A 221 30.47 30.38 24.79
C ASP A 221 29.10 31.04 24.67
N ASP A 222 28.98 32.07 25.49
CA ASP A 222 27.84 32.94 25.73
C ASP A 222 27.57 33.89 24.54
N ASP A 223 26.35 34.42 24.57
CA ASP A 223 25.93 35.69 23.99
C ASP A 223 26.09 35.91 22.48
N LEU A 224 24.99 35.72 21.74
CA LEU A 224 24.50 36.78 20.86
C LEU A 224 22.96 36.86 20.89
N ASN A 225 22.54 38.07 21.23
CA ASN A 225 21.21 38.58 21.48
C ASN A 225 20.43 38.78 20.15
N GLU A 226 19.22 38.25 20.02
CA GLU A 226 18.24 38.75 19.03
C GLU A 226 16.88 38.97 19.69
N PRO A 227 16.21 40.11 19.42
CA PRO A 227 15.01 40.51 20.16
C PRO A 227 13.76 39.77 19.67
N ALA A 228 12.91 39.43 20.62
CA ALA A 228 11.56 38.93 20.37
C ALA A 228 10.71 40.01 19.68
N LEU A 229 10.21 39.69 18.47
CA LEU A 229 9.16 40.44 17.80
C LEU A 229 7.83 39.70 17.95
N SER A 230 7.02 40.25 18.85
CA SER A 230 5.55 40.09 18.89
C SER A 230 4.94 40.65 17.60
N THR A 231 4.03 39.91 16.99
CA THR A 231 2.92 40.49 16.22
C THR A 231 1.71 39.55 16.29
N ASP A 232 0.81 39.86 17.22
CA ASP A 232 -0.62 39.65 17.00
C ASP A 232 -1.15 40.71 16.00
N ALA A 233 -2.27 40.35 15.37
CA ALA A 233 -3.16 41.16 14.52
C ALA A 233 -2.77 41.34 13.04
N ALA A 234 -3.40 40.54 12.18
CA ALA A 234 -4.43 41.03 11.24
C ALA A 234 -5.09 39.85 10.52
N ARG A 235 -6.26 39.45 11.02
CA ARG A 235 -7.30 38.79 10.22
C ARG A 235 -8.05 39.90 9.48
N ALA A 236 -8.07 39.81 8.16
CA ALA A 236 -8.99 40.47 7.24
C ALA A 236 -8.75 39.80 5.87
N ASP A 237 -9.70 39.53 4.98
CA ASP A 237 -11.14 39.51 4.97
C ASP A 237 -11.47 38.79 3.67
N TYR A 238 -12.18 37.67 3.74
CA TYR A 238 -13.05 37.17 2.65
C TYR A 238 -14.15 36.38 3.34
N ALA A 239 -14.97 37.08 4.11
CA ALA A 239 -16.30 36.62 4.45
C ALA A 239 -17.16 36.84 3.21
N SER A 240 -17.46 35.76 2.48
CA SER A 240 -18.65 35.73 1.64
C SER A 240 -19.84 35.43 2.55
N GLU A 241 -20.81 36.31 2.50
CA GLU A 241 -22.10 36.26 3.18
C GLU A 241 -22.86 34.98 2.83
N GLU A 242 -22.69 33.89 3.59
CA GLU A 242 -23.62 32.74 3.60
C GLU A 242 -23.49 31.80 4.83
N ASP A 243 -22.70 32.14 5.86
CA ASP A 243 -22.39 31.25 7.00
C ASP A 243 -23.11 31.60 8.33
N GLU A 244 -24.25 32.29 8.29
CA GLU A 244 -25.08 32.52 9.50
C GLU A 244 -26.37 31.68 9.49
N ALA A 245 -26.24 30.34 9.54
CA ALA A 245 -27.36 29.47 9.96
C ALA A 245 -26.97 28.01 10.32
N LEU A 246 -25.76 27.71 10.83
CA LEU A 246 -25.47 26.39 11.38
C LEU A 246 -25.04 26.53 12.84
N GLY A 247 -26.02 26.50 13.74
CA GLY A 247 -25.76 26.32 15.16
C GLY A 247 -24.93 25.05 15.35
N TYR A 248 -23.75 25.17 15.97
CA TYR A 248 -22.98 24.03 16.43
C TYR A 248 -23.84 23.24 17.42
N ILE A 249 -24.46 22.15 16.96
CA ILE A 249 -25.16 21.22 17.84
C ILE A 249 -24.11 20.58 18.73
N GLN A 250 -24.12 20.94 20.01
CA GLN A 250 -23.26 20.32 21.01
C GLN A 250 -23.83 18.93 21.30
N GLU A 251 -23.20 17.88 20.74
CA GLU A 251 -23.66 16.51 20.90
C GLU A 251 -23.59 16.06 22.36
N SER A 252 -24.69 15.49 22.83
CA SER A 252 -24.80 14.99 24.20
C SER A 252 -23.92 13.75 24.40
N ASP A 253 -23.56 13.47 25.65
CA ASP A 253 -22.80 12.26 25.98
C ASP A 253 -23.62 10.98 25.70
N GLU A 254 -24.96 11.08 25.66
CA GLU A 254 -25.85 9.98 25.25
C GLU A 254 -25.79 9.70 23.75
N ASP A 255 -25.75 10.75 22.92
CA ASP A 255 -25.62 10.62 21.45
C ASP A 255 -24.31 9.93 21.07
N LEU A 256 -23.22 10.28 21.76
CA LEU A 256 -21.89 9.70 21.54
C LEU A 256 -21.83 8.23 21.98
N ALA A 257 -22.46 7.89 23.10
CA ALA A 257 -22.54 6.51 23.56
C ALA A 257 -23.38 5.66 22.59
N GLY A 258 -24.48 6.22 22.08
CA GLY A 258 -25.28 5.61 21.02
C GLY A 258 -24.48 5.38 19.74
N PHE A 259 -23.67 6.35 19.32
CA PHE A 259 -22.80 6.23 18.15
C PHE A 259 -21.78 5.09 18.26
N VAL A 260 -21.09 4.97 19.40
CA VAL A 260 -20.13 3.86 19.63
C VAL A 260 -20.85 2.52 19.69
N GLN A 261 -22.04 2.47 20.31
CA GLN A 261 -22.82 1.25 20.37
C GLN A 261 -23.28 0.78 18.98
N ASP A 262 -23.78 1.70 18.15
CA ASP A 262 -24.18 1.42 16.77
C ASP A 262 -22.97 0.97 15.92
N TYR A 263 -21.81 1.61 16.09
CA TYR A 263 -20.57 1.18 15.44
C TYR A 263 -20.21 -0.27 15.77
N VAL A 264 -20.22 -0.65 17.05
CA VAL A 264 -19.91 -2.03 17.48
C VAL A 264 -20.93 -3.03 16.94
N GLN A 265 -22.21 -2.67 16.94
CA GLN A 265 -23.29 -3.53 16.41
C GLN A 265 -23.15 -3.76 14.90
N LYS A 266 -22.91 -2.70 14.11
CA LYS A 266 -22.69 -2.78 12.67
C LYS A 266 -21.46 -3.61 12.31
N ASP A 267 -20.34 -3.38 13.00
CA ASP A 267 -19.10 -4.15 12.76
C ASP A 267 -19.30 -5.64 13.10
N THR A 268 -20.01 -5.92 14.20
CA THR A 268 -20.37 -7.29 14.59
C THR A 268 -21.32 -7.95 13.59
N ALA A 269 -22.29 -7.23 13.04
CA ALA A 269 -23.20 -7.75 12.02
C ALA A 269 -22.45 -8.13 10.74
N LEU A 270 -21.44 -7.35 10.35
CA LEU A 270 -20.62 -7.61 9.17
C LEU A 270 -19.63 -8.76 9.38
N LYS A 271 -18.99 -8.85 10.55
CA LYS A 271 -17.88 -9.79 10.81
C LYS A 271 -18.27 -11.01 11.65
N GLY A 272 -19.47 -11.04 12.20
CA GLY A 272 -19.97 -12.05 13.14
C GLY A 272 -19.49 -11.88 14.59
N ALA A 273 -18.51 -11.02 14.86
CA ALA A 273 -18.05 -10.62 16.20
C ALA A 273 -17.18 -9.36 16.14
N PHE A 274 -16.99 -8.71 17.28
CA PHE A 274 -16.05 -7.58 17.39
C PHE A 274 -14.62 -8.13 17.56
N PHE A 275 -13.73 -7.81 16.62
CA PHE A 275 -12.35 -8.30 16.64
C PHE A 275 -11.37 -7.17 16.92
N LEU A 276 -10.41 -7.41 17.82
CA LEU A 276 -9.36 -6.45 18.13
C LEU A 276 -8.03 -7.15 18.38
N GLU A 277 -6.94 -6.63 17.85
CA GLU A 277 -5.61 -7.16 18.11
C GLU A 277 -5.12 -6.74 19.51
N ASP A 278 -4.58 -7.69 20.27
CA ASP A 278 -3.85 -7.40 21.51
C ASP A 278 -2.41 -7.00 21.17
N PRO A 279 -2.02 -5.72 21.30
CA PRO A 279 -0.71 -5.23 20.85
C PRO A 279 0.47 -5.90 21.57
N ALA A 280 0.24 -6.43 22.76
CA ALA A 280 1.27 -7.11 23.54
C ALA A 280 1.54 -8.55 23.07
N SER A 281 0.54 -9.21 22.48
CA SER A 281 0.65 -10.63 22.07
C SER A 281 0.52 -10.85 20.57
N GLY A 282 0.10 -9.84 19.80
CA GLY A 282 -0.19 -9.94 18.36
C GLY A 282 -1.38 -10.84 18.05
N ARG A 283 -2.16 -11.25 19.06
CA ARG A 283 -3.32 -12.15 18.88
C ARG A 283 -4.58 -11.34 18.61
N ILE A 284 -5.39 -11.81 17.66
CA ILE A 284 -6.72 -11.26 17.41
C ILE A 284 -7.68 -11.83 18.47
N LEU A 285 -8.28 -10.94 19.26
CA LEU A 285 -9.29 -11.26 20.26
C LEU A 285 -10.70 -11.16 19.65
N LYS A 286 -11.52 -12.17 19.91
CA LYS A 286 -12.96 -12.13 19.67
C LYS A 286 -13.65 -11.58 20.92
N LEU A 287 -14.23 -10.40 20.83
CA LEU A 287 -14.83 -9.66 21.93
C LEU A 287 -16.35 -9.54 21.76
N THR A 288 -17.07 -9.49 22.87
CA THR A 288 -18.52 -9.28 22.93
C THR A 288 -18.81 -8.12 23.88
N LEU A 289 -19.61 -7.15 23.45
CA LEU A 289 -19.95 -5.99 24.27
C LEU A 289 -20.65 -6.44 25.57
N ASP A 290 -20.14 -6.00 26.71
CA ASP A 290 -20.60 -6.35 28.05
C ASP A 290 -21.41 -5.20 28.69
N ALA A 291 -20.89 -3.97 28.58
CA ALA A 291 -21.55 -2.79 29.08
C ALA A 291 -21.45 -1.64 28.09
N ALA A 292 -22.50 -0.81 28.05
CA ALA A 292 -22.58 0.36 27.19
C ALA A 292 -21.40 1.33 27.43
N PRO A 293 -20.98 2.08 26.38
CA PRO A 293 -19.91 3.06 26.50
C PRO A 293 -20.23 4.14 27.53
N LYS A 294 -19.26 4.48 28.38
CA LYS A 294 -19.33 5.56 29.38
C LYS A 294 -18.12 6.47 29.24
N ARG A 295 -18.25 7.72 29.63
CA ARG A 295 -17.16 8.71 29.56
C ARG A 295 -16.01 8.38 30.53
N SER A 296 -14.77 8.56 30.10
CA SER A 296 -13.55 8.47 30.92
C SER A 296 -12.93 9.88 31.17
N PRO A 297 -12.14 10.11 32.23
CA PRO A 297 -11.76 11.46 32.68
C PRO A 297 -10.48 11.97 32.01
N GLY A 298 -10.57 12.50 30.80
CA GLY A 298 -9.47 13.26 30.21
C GLY A 298 -9.58 13.46 28.70
N GLY A 299 -10.00 14.65 28.28
CA GLY A 299 -10.01 15.07 26.88
C GLY A 299 -10.04 16.59 26.78
N SER A 300 -9.27 17.15 25.85
CA SER A 300 -9.35 18.55 25.43
C SER A 300 -10.66 18.83 24.67
N ASP A 301 -11.04 20.10 24.56
CA ASP A 301 -12.36 20.60 24.10
C ASP A 301 -12.91 19.99 22.79
N ASN A 302 -12.05 19.45 21.91
CA ASN A 302 -12.45 18.88 20.61
C ASN A 302 -12.34 17.34 20.48
N SER A 303 -11.99 16.62 21.54
CA SER A 303 -11.88 15.15 21.51
C SER A 303 -12.41 14.51 22.78
N LYS A 304 -13.38 13.60 22.64
CA LYS A 304 -13.99 12.86 23.75
C LYS A 304 -13.54 11.40 23.72
N VAL A 305 -13.37 10.79 24.89
CA VAL A 305 -13.03 9.37 25.02
C VAL A 305 -14.18 8.64 25.71
N LEU A 306 -14.74 7.65 25.01
CA LEU A 306 -15.72 6.73 25.56
C LEU A 306 -15.08 5.38 25.86
N GLU A 307 -15.45 4.79 26.98
CA GLU A 307 -14.96 3.53 27.50
C GLU A 307 -16.09 2.51 27.52
N ALA A 308 -15.92 1.39 26.83
CA ALA A 308 -16.87 0.27 26.85
C ALA A 308 -16.22 -1.01 27.38
N ALA A 309 -17.00 -1.80 28.10
CA ALA A 309 -16.55 -3.08 28.65
C ALA A 309 -16.89 -4.22 27.67
N PHE A 310 -15.96 -5.15 27.51
CA PHE A 310 -16.10 -6.31 26.64
C PHE A 310 -15.76 -7.61 27.36
N ASN A 311 -16.45 -8.68 27.01
CA ASN A 311 -16.11 -10.06 27.34
C ASN A 311 -15.26 -10.65 26.21
N GLY A 312 -14.10 -11.22 26.54
CA GLY A 312 -13.27 -11.95 25.58
C GLY A 312 -13.13 -13.44 25.93
N PRO A 313 -12.22 -14.16 25.23
CA PRO A 313 -12.05 -15.59 25.39
C PRO A 313 -11.68 -15.98 26.82
N GLY A 314 -12.28 -17.05 27.34
CA GLY A 314 -12.03 -17.54 28.70
C GLY A 314 -12.65 -16.68 29.82
N GLY A 315 -13.65 -15.86 29.50
CA GLY A 315 -14.35 -15.02 30.49
C GLY A 315 -13.54 -13.79 30.94
N GLN A 316 -12.44 -13.49 30.25
CA GLN A 316 -11.63 -12.31 30.56
C GLN A 316 -12.37 -11.03 30.17
N LYS A 317 -12.43 -10.08 31.11
CA LYS A 317 -12.97 -8.74 30.85
C LYS A 317 -11.91 -7.88 30.16
N TYR A 318 -12.35 -6.98 29.30
CA TYR A 318 -11.53 -5.99 28.60
C TYR A 318 -12.20 -4.64 28.66
N GLN A 319 -11.42 -3.57 28.76
CA GLN A 319 -11.88 -2.21 28.54
C GLN A 319 -11.39 -1.76 27.16
N VAL A 320 -12.27 -1.15 26.37
CA VAL A 320 -11.92 -0.61 25.06
C VAL A 320 -12.25 0.87 25.07
N LEU A 321 -11.26 1.70 24.73
CA LEU A 321 -11.41 3.14 24.61
C LEU A 321 -11.65 3.52 23.15
N PHE A 322 -12.73 4.24 22.90
CA PHE A 322 -13.12 4.82 21.63
C PHE A 322 -12.83 6.31 21.71
N HIS A 323 -11.86 6.77 20.92
CA HIS A 323 -11.51 8.17 20.82
C HIS A 323 -12.32 8.79 19.70
N ILE A 324 -13.11 9.80 20.07
CA ILE A 324 -14.12 10.43 19.21
C ILE A 324 -13.77 11.89 19.03
N ARG A 325 -13.97 12.39 17.82
CA ARG A 325 -13.84 13.82 17.49
C ARG A 325 -15.06 14.29 16.71
N SER A 326 -15.40 15.56 16.89
CA SER A 326 -16.36 16.25 16.02
C SER A 326 -15.65 16.65 14.72
N ALA A 327 -16.21 16.26 13.58
CA ALA A 327 -15.80 16.70 12.25
C ALA A 327 -16.52 18.00 11.90
N GLY A 328 -15.83 18.95 11.27
CA GLY A 328 -16.29 20.33 11.01
C GLY A 328 -17.55 20.51 10.15
N PHE A 329 -18.28 19.44 9.84
CA PHE A 329 -19.57 19.44 9.15
C PHE A 329 -20.67 18.73 9.97
N GLY A 330 -20.59 18.74 11.31
CA GLY A 330 -21.59 18.13 12.19
C GLY A 330 -21.58 16.59 12.20
N GLY A 331 -20.42 15.99 11.93
CA GLY A 331 -20.25 14.53 11.92
C GLY A 331 -19.41 14.02 13.08
N ILE A 332 -19.63 12.78 13.51
CA ILE A 332 -18.90 12.10 14.57
C ILE A 332 -17.95 11.06 13.95
N ASP A 333 -16.70 11.00 14.41
CA ASP A 333 -15.70 10.05 13.93
C ASP A 333 -14.97 9.34 15.08
N ILE A 334 -14.93 8.00 15.05
CA ILE A 334 -14.03 7.20 15.90
C ILE A 334 -12.68 7.09 15.20
N PHE A 335 -11.73 7.93 15.58
CA PHE A 335 -10.42 7.99 14.92
C PHE A 335 -9.37 7.05 15.54
N LYS A 336 -9.66 6.50 16.73
CA LYS A 336 -8.77 5.55 17.42
C LYS A 336 -9.56 4.63 18.35
N ILE A 337 -9.18 3.35 18.36
CA ILE A 337 -9.69 2.34 19.29
C ILE A 337 -8.51 1.74 20.04
N GLU A 338 -8.55 1.75 21.36
CA GLU A 338 -7.46 1.23 22.21
C GLU A 338 -7.96 0.14 23.16
N LEU A 339 -7.22 -0.97 23.26
CA LEU A 339 -7.48 -2.03 24.23
C LEU A 339 -6.76 -1.73 25.55
N ARG A 340 -7.51 -1.65 26.65
CA ARG A 340 -6.99 -1.68 28.03
C ARG A 340 -7.35 -3.01 28.69
N LYS A 341 -6.33 -3.74 29.14
CA LYS A 341 -6.55 -4.92 29.99
C LYS A 341 -6.94 -4.44 31.40
N PRO A 342 -7.98 -5.01 32.04
CA PRO A 342 -8.21 -4.75 33.45
C PRO A 342 -7.06 -5.33 34.28
N VAL A 343 -6.63 -4.56 35.27
CA VAL A 343 -5.67 -5.00 36.28
C VAL A 343 -6.27 -6.21 37.01
N LYS A 344 -5.51 -7.32 37.12
CA LYS A 344 -5.89 -8.49 37.92
C LYS A 344 -6.26 -8.03 39.34
N ILE A 345 -7.53 -8.17 39.72
CA ILE A 345 -7.93 -8.07 41.13
C ILE A 345 -7.26 -9.25 41.84
N LYS A 346 -6.33 -8.98 42.76
CA LYS A 346 -5.83 -9.99 43.70
C LYS A 346 -7.03 -10.46 44.53
N SER A 347 -7.40 -11.72 44.39
CA SER A 347 -8.39 -12.38 45.24
C SER A 347 -8.00 -12.26 46.73
N PRO A 348 -8.95 -12.11 47.67
CA PRO A 348 -8.66 -11.99 49.09
C PRO A 348 -7.95 -13.25 49.61
N ALA A 349 -6.98 -13.05 50.49
CA ALA A 349 -6.23 -14.12 51.14
C ALA A 349 -7.18 -15.11 51.83
N GLN A 350 -7.02 -16.40 51.51
CA GLN A 350 -7.62 -17.48 52.28
C GLN A 350 -7.11 -17.42 53.72
N THR A 351 -8.02 -17.17 54.65
CA THR A 351 -7.82 -17.30 56.09
C THR A 351 -7.41 -18.75 56.38
N LYS A 352 -6.12 -18.98 56.65
CA LYS A 352 -5.66 -20.25 57.22
C LYS A 352 -6.21 -20.38 58.63
N SER A 353 -7.11 -21.34 58.84
CA SER A 353 -7.47 -21.81 60.18
C SER A 353 -6.23 -22.40 60.85
N LYS A 354 -5.74 -21.73 61.90
CA LYS A 354 -4.84 -22.36 62.87
C LYS A 354 -5.71 -23.13 63.87
N LYS A 355 -5.75 -24.45 63.70
CA LYS A 355 -5.94 -25.38 64.81
C LYS A 355 -4.80 -25.18 65.82
N LYS A 356 -5.13 -24.80 67.05
CA LYS A 356 -4.40 -25.07 68.30
C LYS A 356 -5.45 -25.02 69.41
N THR A 357 -5.89 -26.20 69.84
CA THR A 357 -5.65 -26.85 71.16
C THR A 357 -6.90 -26.75 72.00
#